data_AF-A0A1I4VZG4-F1
#
_entry.id   AF-A0A1I4VZG4-F1
#
_cell.length_a   1.000
_cell.length_b   1.000
_cell.length_c   1.000
_cell.angle_alpha   90.00
_cell.angle_beta   90.00
_cell.angle_gamma   90.00
#
_symmetry.space_group_name_H-M   'P 1'
#
loop_
_entity.id
_entity.type
_entity.pdbx_description
1 polymer ?
#
loop_
_entity_poly.entity_id
_entity_poly.type
_entity_poly.pdbx_seq_one_letter_code
_entity_poly.pdbx_strand_id
1 'polypeptide(L)'
;MRFARIHTRDGVRLCAVDEQGTRREVRFADTGVPVGDLQQIIDAGPEAAGRLEIGGSAVKGRLLAPHIPVRNIFCVGRNYSEHAAEFAKSGFDATGSTDGQHVPEHPVVFTKPAASVIASGDVVDPHTDITSALDYEGEIGVIIGRRASKVSRDEAMDYVWGYTLINDVTARDLQRDHKQWFIGKSLDTFCPMGPWAVSADEIDIRDLQLQTRVNGELRQDTNTSQLIFDVPAIIETLSAGITLEPGDVIATGTPVGVGIGFDPPKYLTTGDQVVVSARGLGELTNTIGPAAGRDHLRPAARAELFVEKTGQGSPVVLIHGLGGATTVYDPQVAALAEHHTVLRYDLSGHGRSPGNGIPSITGWVEELTALLDAEGIGETAVVAHSMGTLVASTFAAAHPGRVTKLALLGPVRAQAPQAKEATRARARTVREGGMSAVADTIVSVATSEQTRTERPLAAALVRELLLGQDPEGYAAACEALASAEEPDFAGIKAPVLLLTGSDDKTSPPAVNDDIFALLPKARLHIVEGIGHWHTLEAPEDVTRHLQEFLAQS
;
A
#
# COMPACT_ATOMS: atom_id res chain seq x y z
N MET A 1 25.08 15.94 3.61
CA MET A 1 24.20 15.30 4.64
C MET A 1 23.61 13.97 4.15
N ARG A 2 23.34 13.02 5.06
CA ARG A 2 22.69 11.72 4.77
C ARG A 2 21.32 11.64 5.42
N PHE A 3 20.31 11.14 4.72
CA PHE A 3 18.92 11.08 5.19
C PHE A 3 18.30 9.70 5.00
N ALA A 4 17.86 9.09 6.10
CA ALA A 4 17.10 7.84 6.10
C ALA A 4 15.65 8.12 6.49
N ARG A 5 14.70 7.55 5.75
CA ARG A 5 13.29 7.55 6.13
C ARG A 5 13.01 6.29 6.97
N ILE A 6 12.30 6.45 8.08
CA ILE A 6 12.00 5.35 8.99
C ILE A 6 10.53 5.34 9.42
N HIS A 7 10.00 4.15 9.64
CA HIS A 7 8.72 3.95 10.30
C HIS A 7 8.96 3.66 11.80
N THR A 8 8.45 4.56 12.65
CA THR A 8 8.47 4.44 14.11
C THR A 8 7.07 4.15 14.64
N ARG A 9 6.93 3.94 15.96
CA ARG A 9 5.59 3.81 16.59
C ARG A 9 4.74 5.08 16.43
N ASP A 10 5.38 6.24 16.34
CA ASP A 10 4.71 7.54 16.24
C ASP A 10 4.55 8.00 14.78
N GLY A 11 4.72 7.09 13.82
CA GLY A 11 4.61 7.31 12.38
C GLY A 11 5.95 7.44 11.66
N VAL A 12 5.86 7.86 10.39
CA VAL A 12 7.02 8.02 9.50
C VAL A 12 7.81 9.27 9.87
N ARG A 13 9.13 9.18 9.81
CA ARG A 13 10.08 10.27 10.07
C ARG A 13 11.22 10.23 9.05
N LEU A 14 11.72 11.39 8.65
CA LEU A 14 13.01 11.53 8.00
C LEU A 14 14.06 11.84 9.08
N CYS A 15 15.18 11.13 9.04
CA CYS A 15 16.26 11.25 10.02
C CYS A 15 17.58 11.53 9.33
N ALA A 16 18.39 12.40 9.92
CA ALA A 16 19.79 12.56 9.54
C ALA A 16 20.58 11.35 10.05
N VAL A 17 21.52 10.86 9.24
CA VAL A 17 22.37 9.71 9.55
C VAL A 17 23.81 10.17 9.70
N ASP A 18 24.42 9.88 10.84
CA ASP A 18 25.85 10.14 11.04
C ASP A 18 26.74 9.02 10.46
N GLU A 19 28.06 9.19 10.56
CA GLU A 19 29.03 8.20 10.04
C GLU A 19 28.94 6.82 10.72
N GLN A 20 28.35 6.75 11.91
CA GLN A 20 28.18 5.52 12.67
C GLN A 20 26.83 4.85 12.36
N GLY A 21 26.04 5.42 11.45
CA GLY A 21 24.68 4.95 11.12
C GLY A 21 23.63 5.33 12.16
N THR A 22 23.96 6.21 13.12
CA THR A 22 22.98 6.67 14.12
C THR A 22 22.03 7.65 13.46
N ARG A 23 20.73 7.42 13.66
CA ARG A 23 19.65 8.23 13.11
C ARG A 23 19.16 9.24 14.14
N ARG A 24 19.05 10.51 13.74
CA ARG A 24 18.53 11.61 14.58
C ARG A 24 17.43 12.36 13.84
N GLU A 25 16.44 12.82 14.58
CA GLU A 25 15.30 13.52 13.99
C GLU A 25 15.74 14.84 13.35
N VAL A 26 15.11 15.18 12.23
CA VAL A 26 15.34 16.42 11.50
C VAL A 26 14.09 17.27 11.59
N ARG A 27 14.27 18.56 11.90
CA ARG A 27 13.21 19.56 11.96
C ARG A 27 13.61 20.79 11.17
N PHE A 28 12.62 21.54 10.68
CA PHE A 28 12.87 22.88 10.17
C PHE A 28 13.01 23.85 11.35
N ALA A 29 14.18 24.50 11.50
CA ALA A 29 14.54 25.34 12.65
C ALA A 29 13.63 26.57 12.80
N ASP A 30 13.09 27.08 11.70
CA ASP A 30 12.19 28.23 11.66
C ASP A 30 10.76 27.90 12.14
N THR A 31 10.31 26.65 12.00
CA THR A 31 8.93 26.23 12.32
C THR A 31 8.84 25.18 13.43
N GLY A 32 9.94 24.49 13.75
CA GLY A 32 9.99 23.33 14.65
C GLY A 32 9.34 22.06 14.10
N VAL A 33 8.80 22.09 12.87
CA VAL A 33 8.05 20.99 12.26
C VAL A 33 9.01 19.84 11.91
N PRO A 34 8.73 18.58 12.32
CA PRO A 34 9.47 17.41 11.88
C PRO A 34 9.42 17.23 10.37
N VAL A 35 10.55 16.86 9.79
CA VAL A 35 10.61 16.44 8.39
C VAL A 35 10.19 14.97 8.31
N GLY A 36 9.12 14.69 7.57
CA GLY A 36 8.58 13.36 7.35
C GLY A 36 9.13 12.68 6.09
N ASP A 37 9.47 13.47 5.07
CA ASP A 37 9.88 12.97 3.76
C ASP A 37 10.96 13.86 3.11
N LEU A 38 11.80 13.26 2.26
CA LEU A 38 12.86 13.96 1.54
C LEU A 38 12.31 15.04 0.59
N GLN A 39 11.13 14.80 0.01
CA GLN A 39 10.46 15.76 -0.88
C GLN A 39 10.25 17.12 -0.20
N GLN A 40 10.00 17.14 1.11
CA GLN A 40 9.82 18.40 1.85
C GLN A 40 11.10 19.24 1.88
N ILE A 41 12.27 18.60 1.94
CA ILE A 41 13.58 19.29 1.87
C ILE A 41 13.80 19.79 0.44
N ILE A 42 13.48 18.97 -0.56
CA ILE A 42 13.61 19.31 -1.98
C ILE A 42 12.73 20.52 -2.34
N ASP A 43 11.45 20.50 -1.96
CA ASP A 43 10.48 21.56 -2.21
C ASP A 43 10.83 22.87 -1.48
N ALA A 44 11.49 22.76 -0.32
CA ALA A 44 11.99 23.90 0.43
C ALA A 44 13.19 24.61 -0.26
N GLY A 45 13.75 24.01 -1.31
CA GLY A 45 14.80 24.60 -2.14
C GLY A 45 16.22 24.40 -1.62
N PRO A 46 17.24 24.89 -2.36
CA PRO A 46 18.65 24.61 -2.08
C PRO A 46 19.15 25.15 -0.73
N GLU A 47 18.52 26.20 -0.20
CA GLU A 47 18.86 26.77 1.12
C GLU A 47 18.26 25.98 2.29
N ALA A 48 17.41 24.99 2.03
CA ALA A 48 16.70 24.24 3.06
C ALA A 48 17.64 23.59 4.07
N ALA A 49 18.79 23.07 3.61
CA ALA A 49 19.79 22.42 4.46
C ALA A 49 20.29 23.34 5.59
N GLY A 50 20.45 24.64 5.33
CA GLY A 50 20.87 25.62 6.34
C GLY A 50 19.80 25.94 7.39
N ARG A 51 18.57 25.49 7.17
CA ARG A 51 17.43 25.63 8.10
C ARG A 51 17.08 24.31 8.79
N LEU A 52 17.84 23.25 8.58
CA LEU A 52 17.60 21.98 9.26
C LEU A 52 18.26 21.98 10.63
N GLU A 53 17.47 21.68 11.65
CA GLU A 53 17.98 21.38 12.99
C GLU A 53 18.00 19.85 13.18
N ILE A 54 19.18 19.34 13.52
CA ILE A 54 19.39 17.93 13.86
C ILE A 54 19.45 17.85 15.38
N GLY A 55 18.37 17.35 16.00
CA GLY A 55 18.22 17.37 17.44
C GLY A 55 17.75 16.02 18.01
N GLY A 56 17.84 15.89 19.33
CA GLY A 56 17.25 14.78 20.07
C GLY A 56 18.11 13.52 20.22
N SER A 57 17.52 12.53 20.90
CA SER A 57 18.09 11.20 21.10
C SER A 57 18.07 10.38 19.80
N ALA A 58 18.94 9.37 19.71
CA ALA A 58 18.92 8.42 18.61
C ALA A 58 17.53 7.80 18.43
N VAL A 59 17.03 7.79 17.20
CA VAL A 59 15.72 7.25 16.84
C VAL A 59 15.89 5.88 16.20
N LYS A 60 15.05 4.92 16.58
CA LYS A 60 15.01 3.57 16.01
C LYS A 60 13.67 3.37 15.30
N GLY A 61 13.73 2.67 14.17
CA GLY A 61 12.56 2.33 13.36
C GLY A 61 12.95 1.42 12.20
N ARG A 62 11.93 0.83 11.57
CA ARG A 62 12.10 0.08 10.31
C ARG A 62 12.53 1.06 9.21
N LEU A 63 13.53 0.70 8.42
CA LEU A 63 13.93 1.52 7.27
C LEU A 63 12.81 1.53 6.23
N LEU A 64 12.61 2.68 5.61
CA LEU A 64 11.81 2.86 4.41
C LEU A 64 12.76 3.29 3.28
N ALA A 65 12.33 3.18 2.02
CA ALA A 65 13.03 3.84 0.94
C ALA A 65 13.19 5.34 1.29
N PRO A 66 14.38 5.94 1.10
CA PRO A 66 14.63 7.31 1.54
C PRO A 66 13.78 8.33 0.80
N HIS A 67 13.33 7.96 -0.40
CA HIS A 67 12.48 8.75 -1.27
C HIS A 67 11.58 7.82 -2.09
N ILE A 68 10.34 8.23 -2.33
CA ILE A 68 9.47 7.58 -3.32
C ILE A 68 9.05 8.68 -4.28
N PRO A 69 9.54 8.67 -5.54
CA PRO A 69 9.18 9.71 -6.50
C PRO A 69 7.68 9.64 -6.83
N VAL A 70 7.08 10.78 -7.15
CA VAL A 70 5.69 10.85 -7.61
C VAL A 70 5.53 10.21 -9.00
N ARG A 71 6.58 10.30 -9.83
CA ARG A 71 6.63 9.74 -11.19
C ARG A 71 7.46 8.47 -11.22
N ASN A 72 7.39 7.76 -12.35
CA ASN A 72 8.28 6.64 -12.60
C ASN A 72 9.76 7.05 -12.50
N ILE A 73 10.59 6.11 -12.07
CA ILE A 73 12.04 6.24 -12.09
C ILE A 73 12.48 6.17 -13.55
N PHE A 74 13.30 7.11 -14.01
CA PHE A 74 13.95 7.05 -15.32
C PHE A 74 15.18 6.16 -15.22
N CYS A 75 15.33 5.18 -16.11
CA CYS A 75 16.42 4.21 -16.05
C CYS A 75 17.21 4.25 -17.36
N VAL A 76 18.54 4.16 -17.27
CA VAL A 76 19.44 4.17 -18.42
C VAL A 76 20.06 2.79 -18.60
N GLY A 77 19.73 2.12 -19.71
CA GLY A 77 20.33 0.81 -20.01
C GLY A 77 21.64 0.91 -20.77
N ARG A 78 22.45 -0.15 -20.70
CA ARG A 78 23.70 -0.32 -21.46
C ARG A 78 24.71 0.84 -21.26
N ASN A 79 24.78 1.39 -20.05
CA ASN A 79 25.59 2.57 -19.77
C ASN A 79 27.03 2.29 -19.29
N TYR A 80 27.46 1.02 -19.32
CA TYR A 80 28.85 0.60 -19.16
C TYR A 80 29.26 -0.25 -20.37
N SER A 81 30.45 0.01 -20.93
CA SER A 81 30.90 -0.61 -22.19
C SER A 81 31.02 -2.13 -22.11
N GLU A 82 31.58 -2.65 -21.01
CA GLU A 82 31.71 -4.10 -20.78
C GLU A 82 30.36 -4.78 -20.56
N HIS A 83 29.45 -4.12 -19.84
CA HIS A 83 28.08 -4.60 -19.64
C HIS A 83 27.31 -4.66 -20.98
N ALA A 84 27.44 -3.63 -21.81
CA ALA A 84 26.78 -3.58 -23.10
C ALA A 84 27.29 -4.70 -24.04
N ALA A 85 28.57 -5.08 -23.92
CA ALA A 85 29.14 -6.23 -24.62
C ALA A 85 28.68 -7.59 -24.04
N GLU A 86 28.53 -7.70 -22.72
CA GLU A 86 27.99 -8.89 -22.03
C GLU A 86 26.52 -9.13 -22.43
N PHE A 87 25.68 -8.10 -22.36
CA PHE A 87 24.26 -8.20 -22.69
C PHE A 87 24.03 -8.59 -24.16
N ALA A 88 24.80 -8.05 -25.10
CA ALA A 88 24.68 -8.40 -26.52
C ALA A 88 24.98 -9.89 -26.79
N LYS A 89 25.88 -10.51 -26.01
CA LYS A 89 26.22 -11.93 -26.14
C LYS A 89 25.14 -12.87 -25.58
N SER A 90 24.23 -12.36 -24.75
CA SER A 90 23.19 -13.18 -24.11
C SER A 90 22.13 -13.71 -25.09
N GLY A 91 21.95 -13.06 -26.24
CA GLY A 91 20.84 -13.34 -27.18
C GLY A 91 19.50 -12.72 -26.79
N PHE A 92 19.46 -11.87 -25.75
CA PHE A 92 18.27 -11.16 -25.29
C PHE A 92 18.19 -9.71 -25.81
N ASP A 93 19.12 -9.30 -26.68
CA ASP A 93 19.13 -7.97 -27.27
C ASP A 93 18.11 -7.82 -28.41
N ALA A 94 16.99 -7.18 -28.10
CA ALA A 94 15.95 -6.82 -29.07
C ALA A 94 16.21 -5.50 -29.81
N THR A 95 17.26 -4.75 -29.44
CA THR A 95 17.52 -3.38 -29.94
C THR A 95 18.43 -3.32 -31.17
N GLY A 96 18.82 -4.47 -31.71
CA GLY A 96 19.41 -4.56 -33.06
C GLY A 96 20.91 -4.26 -33.10
N SER A 97 21.70 -4.79 -32.17
CA SER A 97 23.17 -4.83 -32.32
C SER A 97 23.58 -5.78 -33.46
N THR A 98 23.25 -5.43 -34.70
CA THR A 98 23.91 -5.94 -35.90
C THR A 98 25.18 -5.10 -36.11
N ASP A 99 26.33 -5.76 -36.25
CA ASP A 99 27.63 -5.17 -36.63
C ASP A 99 28.54 -4.61 -35.51
N GLY A 100 28.65 -5.30 -34.37
CA GLY A 100 29.84 -5.17 -33.51
C GLY A 100 30.03 -3.82 -32.78
N GLN A 101 29.13 -2.85 -32.98
CA GLN A 101 28.99 -1.66 -32.14
C GLN A 101 28.13 -2.02 -30.92
N HIS A 102 28.82 -2.28 -29.80
CA HIS A 102 28.17 -2.70 -28.56
C HIS A 102 27.78 -1.50 -27.67
N VAL A 103 28.22 -0.28 -28.00
CA VAL A 103 27.96 0.95 -27.25
C VAL A 103 26.89 1.76 -27.98
N PRO A 104 25.76 2.13 -27.34
CA PRO A 104 24.74 2.98 -27.95
C PRO A 104 25.28 4.36 -28.34
N GLU A 105 24.75 4.97 -29.41
CA GLU A 105 25.06 6.38 -29.77
C GLU A 105 24.35 7.39 -28.85
N HIS A 106 23.21 7.00 -28.28
CA HIS A 106 22.40 7.80 -27.37
C HIS A 106 21.98 7.00 -26.14
N PRO A 107 21.71 7.63 -24.98
CA PRO A 107 21.19 6.95 -23.80
C PRO A 107 19.91 6.17 -24.11
N VAL A 108 19.88 4.87 -23.77
CA VAL A 108 18.68 4.04 -23.89
C VAL A 108 17.85 4.21 -22.63
N VAL A 109 16.72 4.91 -22.74
CA VAL A 109 15.88 5.27 -21.59
C VAL A 109 14.63 4.40 -21.52
N PHE A 110 14.36 3.87 -20.33
CA PHE A 110 13.10 3.22 -19.96
C PHE A 110 12.68 3.71 -18.58
N THR A 111 11.60 3.14 -18.01
CA THR A 111 11.15 3.54 -16.67
C THR A 111 10.75 2.36 -15.80
N LYS A 112 10.68 2.60 -14.48
CA LYS A 112 10.06 1.72 -13.48
C LYS A 112 9.00 2.48 -12.69
N PRO A 113 7.81 1.91 -12.42
CA PRO A 113 6.79 2.55 -11.58
C PRO A 113 7.33 2.86 -10.18
N ALA A 114 6.98 4.02 -9.64
CA ALA A 114 7.27 4.37 -8.26
C ALA A 114 6.73 3.34 -7.26
N ALA A 115 5.62 2.66 -7.59
CA ALA A 115 5.03 1.59 -6.77
C ALA A 115 5.93 0.35 -6.62
N SER A 116 6.92 0.15 -7.51
CA SER A 116 7.89 -0.95 -7.39
C SER A 116 8.99 -0.69 -6.35
N VAL A 117 9.04 0.53 -5.79
CA VAL A 117 10.09 0.94 -4.84
C VAL A 117 9.90 0.28 -3.48
N ILE A 118 10.94 -0.39 -3.00
CA ILE A 118 11.00 -0.97 -1.65
C ILE A 118 12.28 -0.57 -0.91
N ALA A 119 12.27 -0.67 0.41
CA ALA A 119 13.40 -0.24 1.23
C ALA A 119 14.53 -1.28 1.27
N SER A 120 15.69 -0.85 1.75
CA SER A 120 16.69 -1.80 2.26
C SER A 120 16.12 -2.60 3.42
N GLY A 121 16.24 -3.92 3.36
CA GLY A 121 15.71 -4.89 4.32
C GLY A 121 14.34 -5.46 3.93
N ASP A 122 13.64 -4.86 2.97
CA ASP A 122 12.38 -5.42 2.45
C ASP A 122 12.67 -6.61 1.50
N VAL A 123 11.65 -7.44 1.26
CA VAL A 123 11.74 -8.65 0.41
C VAL A 123 11.43 -8.30 -1.04
N VAL A 124 12.23 -8.84 -1.97
CA VAL A 124 11.94 -8.82 -3.41
C VAL A 124 11.17 -10.09 -3.77
N ASP A 125 9.95 -9.94 -4.28
CA ASP A 125 9.15 -11.03 -4.80
C ASP A 125 9.81 -11.63 -6.04
N PRO A 126 10.09 -12.94 -6.09
CA PRO A 126 10.63 -13.54 -7.31
C PRO A 126 9.62 -13.65 -8.45
N HIS A 127 8.31 -13.45 -8.21
CA HIS A 127 7.24 -13.58 -9.21
C HIS A 127 7.34 -14.89 -10.02
N THR A 128 7.56 -16.00 -9.29
CA THR A 128 7.85 -17.32 -9.89
C THR A 128 6.73 -17.88 -10.77
N ASP A 129 5.54 -17.31 -10.68
CA ASP A 129 4.38 -17.61 -11.51
C ASP A 129 4.49 -17.04 -12.94
N ILE A 130 5.29 -15.99 -13.14
CA ILE A 130 5.43 -15.31 -14.45
C ILE A 130 6.87 -15.15 -14.94
N THR A 131 7.90 -15.37 -14.11
CA THR A 131 9.30 -15.34 -14.54
C THR A 131 10.12 -16.46 -13.91
N SER A 132 11.12 -16.92 -14.67
CA SER A 132 12.13 -17.91 -14.24
C SER A 132 13.56 -17.38 -14.35
N ALA A 133 13.73 -16.13 -14.77
CA ALA A 133 15.01 -15.52 -15.10
C ALA A 133 15.21 -14.20 -14.35
N LEU A 134 15.06 -14.24 -13.03
CA LEU A 134 15.22 -13.11 -12.13
C LEU A 134 16.69 -12.71 -12.00
N ASP A 135 16.98 -11.42 -12.08
CA ASP A 135 18.34 -10.89 -12.11
C ASP A 135 18.47 -9.61 -11.26
N TYR A 136 19.71 -9.26 -10.88
CA TYR A 136 20.07 -8.06 -10.13
C TYR A 136 20.85 -7.10 -11.03
N GLU A 137 20.74 -5.81 -10.73
CA GLU A 137 21.49 -4.75 -11.39
C GLU A 137 21.76 -3.63 -10.38
N GLY A 138 22.95 -3.63 -9.76
CA GLY A 138 23.32 -2.55 -8.85
C GLY A 138 23.57 -1.25 -9.60
N GLU A 139 23.00 -0.15 -9.14
CA GLU A 139 23.08 1.17 -9.78
C GLU A 139 23.16 2.33 -8.77
N ILE A 140 23.58 3.50 -9.26
CA ILE A 140 23.44 4.77 -8.56
C ILE A 140 22.16 5.45 -9.01
N GLY A 141 21.33 5.85 -8.05
CA GLY A 141 20.18 6.72 -8.26
C GLY A 141 20.56 8.19 -8.06
N VAL A 142 20.26 9.03 -9.03
CA VAL A 142 20.39 10.49 -8.97
C VAL A 142 19.03 11.11 -8.66
N ILE A 143 18.94 11.94 -7.63
CA ILE A 143 17.71 12.62 -7.22
C ILE A 143 17.75 14.07 -7.71
N ILE A 144 16.74 14.48 -8.48
CA ILE A 144 16.63 15.84 -9.01
C ILE A 144 16.14 16.79 -7.92
N GLY A 145 16.83 17.91 -7.72
CA GLY A 145 16.51 18.92 -6.70
C GLY A 145 15.78 20.15 -7.21
N ARG A 146 15.87 20.43 -8.51
CA ARG A 146 15.25 21.59 -9.14
C ARG A 146 14.63 21.20 -10.47
N ARG A 147 13.56 21.89 -10.85
CA ARG A 147 12.90 21.70 -12.14
C ARG A 147 13.91 21.92 -13.27
N ALA A 148 14.16 20.91 -14.09
CA ALA A 148 15.15 20.91 -15.17
C ALA A 148 14.46 20.75 -16.53
N SER A 149 14.62 21.74 -17.42
CA SER A 149 14.13 21.68 -18.80
C SER A 149 15.14 22.36 -19.72
N LYS A 150 15.53 21.67 -20.79
CA LYS A 150 16.55 22.09 -21.76
C LYS A 150 17.86 22.50 -21.08
N VAL A 151 18.28 21.71 -20.11
CA VAL A 151 19.48 21.96 -19.30
C VAL A 151 20.70 21.55 -20.10
N SER A 152 21.70 22.43 -20.17
CA SER A 152 22.99 22.11 -20.80
C SER A 152 23.82 21.19 -19.90
N ARG A 153 24.73 20.43 -20.51
CA ARG A 153 25.68 19.58 -19.76
C ARG A 153 26.43 20.32 -18.65
N ASP A 154 26.89 21.55 -18.91
CA ASP A 154 27.70 22.34 -17.96
C ASP A 154 26.90 22.79 -16.72
N GLU A 155 25.58 22.92 -16.85
CA GLU A 155 24.68 23.35 -15.77
C GLU A 155 24.01 22.17 -15.05
N ALA A 156 24.10 20.95 -15.60
CA ALA A 156 23.32 19.80 -15.18
C ALA A 156 23.46 19.46 -13.69
N MET A 157 24.67 19.59 -13.15
CA MET A 157 24.94 19.26 -11.74
C MET A 157 24.24 20.19 -10.76
N ASP A 158 23.92 21.43 -11.15
CA ASP A 158 23.19 22.37 -10.29
C ASP A 158 21.74 21.92 -10.03
N TYR A 159 21.22 20.99 -10.82
CA TYR A 159 19.86 20.45 -10.68
C TYR A 159 19.81 19.16 -9.87
N VAL A 160 20.96 18.61 -9.46
CA VAL A 160 21.05 17.38 -8.66
C VAL A 160 20.94 17.73 -7.18
N TRP A 161 19.97 17.13 -6.49
CA TRP A 161 19.89 17.21 -5.03
C TRP A 161 20.91 16.29 -4.35
N GLY A 162 21.05 15.07 -4.87
CA GLY A 162 21.88 14.05 -4.26
C GLY A 162 21.72 12.67 -4.89
N TYR A 163 22.15 11.65 -4.16
CA TYR A 163 22.31 10.28 -4.66
C TYR A 163 21.79 9.23 -3.66
N THR A 164 21.42 8.06 -4.17
CA THR A 164 21.04 6.86 -3.40
C THR A 164 21.52 5.61 -4.15
N LEU A 165 21.46 4.42 -3.56
CA LEU A 165 21.61 3.15 -4.31
C LEU A 165 20.26 2.69 -4.83
N ILE A 166 20.30 2.00 -5.97
CA ILE A 166 19.17 1.29 -6.58
C ILE A 166 19.63 -0.13 -6.95
N ASN A 167 18.74 -1.11 -6.79
CA ASN A 167 18.84 -2.39 -7.48
C ASN A 167 17.76 -2.43 -8.57
N ASP A 168 18.16 -2.40 -9.85
CA ASP A 168 17.24 -2.52 -10.98
C ASP A 168 16.92 -4.00 -11.26
N VAL A 169 16.18 -4.62 -10.33
CA VAL A 169 15.77 -6.03 -10.42
C VAL A 169 15.02 -6.26 -11.73
N THR A 170 15.38 -7.36 -12.42
CA THR A 170 14.94 -7.62 -13.78
C THR A 170 14.47 -9.06 -13.98
N ALA A 171 13.29 -9.22 -14.59
CA ALA A 171 12.84 -10.48 -15.16
C ALA A 171 13.28 -10.56 -16.64
N ARG A 172 14.37 -11.29 -16.92
CA ARG A 172 15.05 -11.26 -18.23
C ARG A 172 14.21 -11.87 -19.35
N ASP A 173 13.46 -12.92 -19.05
CA ASP A 173 12.51 -13.54 -19.98
C ASP A 173 11.43 -12.54 -20.41
N LEU A 174 10.79 -11.86 -19.46
CA LEU A 174 9.80 -10.81 -19.73
C LEU A 174 10.40 -9.61 -20.48
N GLN A 175 11.62 -9.19 -20.10
CA GLN A 175 12.34 -8.12 -20.80
C GLN A 175 12.51 -8.44 -22.30
N ARG A 176 12.90 -9.68 -22.63
CA ARG A 176 13.06 -10.16 -24.02
C ARG A 176 11.73 -10.33 -24.73
N ASP A 177 10.74 -10.90 -24.05
CA ASP A 177 9.47 -11.28 -24.68
C ASP A 177 8.63 -10.05 -25.03
N HIS A 178 8.63 -9.04 -24.16
CA HIS A 178 7.89 -7.79 -24.38
C HIS A 178 8.62 -6.75 -25.23
N LYS A 179 9.93 -6.94 -25.49
CA LYS A 179 10.82 -6.06 -26.27
C LYS A 179 11.06 -4.69 -25.63
N GLN A 180 9.99 -3.98 -25.28
CA GLN A 180 10.04 -2.82 -24.40
C GLN A 180 10.34 -3.31 -22.98
N TRP A 181 11.36 -2.73 -22.34
CA TRP A 181 11.88 -3.26 -21.09
C TRP A 181 10.99 -2.98 -19.88
N PHE A 182 9.99 -2.10 -20.01
CA PHE A 182 9.10 -1.71 -18.92
C PHE A 182 8.57 -2.92 -18.13
N ILE A 183 7.90 -3.88 -18.76
CA ILE A 183 7.29 -5.02 -18.04
C ILE A 183 8.34 -5.86 -17.29
N GLY A 184 9.45 -6.22 -17.95
CA GLY A 184 10.51 -7.00 -17.31
C GLY A 184 11.28 -6.25 -16.21
N LYS A 185 11.16 -4.92 -16.18
CA LYS A 185 11.79 -4.04 -15.19
C LYS A 185 10.82 -3.53 -14.13
N SER A 186 9.53 -3.82 -14.19
CA SER A 186 8.53 -3.05 -13.43
C SER A 186 7.59 -3.87 -12.55
N LEU A 187 7.90 -5.16 -12.33
CA LEU A 187 7.11 -5.97 -11.40
C LEU A 187 7.17 -5.36 -9.98
N ASP A 188 6.16 -5.64 -9.16
CA ASP A 188 6.13 -5.18 -7.79
C ASP A 188 7.41 -5.59 -7.06
N THR A 189 7.93 -4.72 -6.18
CA THR A 189 9.20 -4.89 -5.46
C THR A 189 10.50 -4.82 -6.28
N PHE A 190 10.46 -4.62 -7.61
CA PHE A 190 11.67 -4.64 -8.45
C PHE A 190 12.54 -3.38 -8.38
N CYS A 191 12.22 -2.39 -7.56
CA CYS A 191 13.06 -1.20 -7.38
C CYS A 191 13.52 -1.01 -5.92
N PRO A 192 14.29 -1.93 -5.33
CA PRO A 192 14.94 -1.61 -4.06
C PRO A 192 15.76 -0.32 -4.14
N MET A 193 15.57 0.57 -3.17
CA MET A 193 16.20 1.89 -3.12
C MET A 193 16.58 2.25 -1.68
N GLY A 194 17.82 2.68 -1.47
CA GLY A 194 18.30 3.11 -0.15
C GLY A 194 19.77 2.81 0.09
N PRO A 195 20.20 2.58 1.35
CA PRO A 195 19.43 2.64 2.59
C PRO A 195 19.09 4.08 3.02
N TRP A 196 19.78 5.07 2.44
CA TRP A 196 19.56 6.50 2.66
C TRP A 196 19.89 7.28 1.40
N ALA A 197 19.40 8.51 1.32
CA ALA A 197 19.79 9.47 0.30
C ALA A 197 20.87 10.41 0.85
N VAL A 198 21.83 10.79 0.02
CA VAL A 198 22.98 11.63 0.41
C VAL A 198 23.04 12.84 -0.49
N SER A 199 23.16 14.03 0.10
CA SER A 199 23.22 15.28 -0.67
C SER A 199 24.46 15.35 -1.55
N ALA A 200 24.35 16.05 -2.68
CA ALA A 200 25.34 16.04 -3.74
C ALA A 200 26.73 16.55 -3.32
N ASP A 201 26.82 17.42 -2.32
CA ASP A 201 28.06 17.98 -1.78
C ASP A 201 28.94 16.97 -1.03
N GLU A 202 28.41 15.81 -0.64
CA GLU A 202 29.15 14.76 0.09
C GLU A 202 29.75 13.69 -0.84
N ILE A 203 29.35 13.65 -2.12
CA ILE A 203 29.65 12.55 -3.05
C ILE A 203 30.18 13.14 -4.37
N ASP A 204 31.42 12.78 -4.73
CA ASP A 204 31.89 13.00 -6.11
C ASP A 204 31.39 11.84 -6.99
N ILE A 205 30.31 12.10 -7.73
CA ILE A 205 29.69 11.10 -8.61
C ILE A 205 30.61 10.66 -9.76
N ARG A 206 31.70 11.37 -10.04
CA ARG A 206 32.65 11.00 -11.10
C ARG A 206 33.66 9.93 -10.67
N ASP A 207 33.77 9.67 -9.37
CA ASP A 207 34.69 8.69 -8.80
C ASP A 207 34.04 7.96 -7.62
N LEU A 208 33.05 7.12 -7.94
CA LEU A 208 32.30 6.36 -6.94
C LEU A 208 32.39 4.86 -7.25
N GLN A 209 33.02 4.11 -6.35
CA GLN A 209 33.08 2.66 -6.43
C GLN A 209 31.71 2.06 -6.08
N LEU A 210 31.19 1.22 -6.97
CA LEU A 210 29.92 0.51 -6.85
C LEU A 210 30.17 -1.01 -6.90
N GLN A 211 29.62 -1.74 -5.93
CA GLN A 211 29.74 -3.20 -5.85
C GLN A 211 28.38 -3.86 -5.60
N THR A 212 28.17 -5.00 -6.25
CA THR A 212 27.01 -5.88 -5.96
C THR A 212 27.49 -7.27 -5.56
N ARG A 213 26.98 -7.77 -4.43
CA ARG A 213 27.23 -9.12 -3.93
C ARG A 213 25.93 -9.91 -3.88
N VAL A 214 26.01 -11.20 -4.23
CA VAL A 214 24.90 -12.16 -4.06
C VAL A 214 25.37 -13.27 -3.13
N ASN A 215 24.73 -13.42 -1.97
CA ASN A 215 25.14 -14.36 -0.92
C ASN A 215 26.63 -14.21 -0.52
N GLY A 216 27.14 -12.97 -0.52
CA GLY A 216 28.53 -12.64 -0.24
C GLY A 216 29.50 -12.78 -1.44
N GLU A 217 29.11 -13.45 -2.52
CA GLU A 217 29.89 -13.53 -3.77
C GLU A 217 29.89 -12.16 -4.47
N LEU A 218 31.06 -11.56 -4.68
CA LEU A 218 31.18 -10.34 -5.48
C LEU A 218 30.86 -10.66 -6.94
N ARG A 219 29.83 -10.01 -7.48
CA ARG A 219 29.38 -10.23 -8.87
C ARG A 219 29.53 -9.01 -9.76
N GLN A 220 29.39 -7.80 -9.21
CA GLN A 220 29.65 -6.55 -9.91
C GLN A 220 30.65 -5.70 -9.13
N ASP A 221 31.60 -5.08 -9.82
CA ASP A 221 32.62 -4.20 -9.24
C ASP A 221 33.06 -3.15 -10.28
N THR A 222 32.63 -1.90 -10.10
CA THR A 222 32.90 -0.83 -11.07
C THR A 222 33.10 0.53 -10.40
N ASN A 223 33.51 1.50 -11.19
CA ASN A 223 33.56 2.90 -10.80
C ASN A 223 32.71 3.73 -11.76
N THR A 224 31.96 4.70 -11.24
CA THR A 224 31.10 5.59 -12.06
C THR A 224 31.85 6.42 -13.10
N SER A 225 33.18 6.57 -12.99
CA SER A 225 34.03 7.12 -14.07
C SER A 225 33.97 6.31 -15.37
N GLN A 226 33.46 5.08 -15.34
CA GLN A 226 33.32 4.20 -16.50
C GLN A 226 31.95 4.31 -17.20
N LEU A 227 31.06 5.20 -16.74
CA LEU A 227 29.79 5.48 -17.42
C LEU A 227 30.07 5.98 -18.85
N ILE A 228 29.38 5.40 -19.84
CA ILE A 228 29.44 5.86 -21.23
C ILE A 228 28.81 7.26 -21.33
N PHE A 229 27.61 7.40 -20.75
CA PHE A 229 26.89 8.65 -20.59
C PHE A 229 26.89 9.00 -19.10
N ASP A 230 27.70 9.98 -18.72
CA ASP A 230 27.75 10.50 -17.35
C ASP A 230 26.44 11.24 -16.97
N VAL A 231 26.29 11.55 -15.68
CA VAL A 231 25.09 12.21 -15.15
C VAL A 231 24.72 13.50 -15.90
N PRO A 232 25.68 14.40 -16.23
CA PRO A 232 25.41 15.54 -17.10
C PRO A 232 24.82 15.19 -18.48
N ALA A 233 25.35 14.19 -19.19
CA ALA A 233 24.79 13.76 -20.47
C ALA A 233 23.36 13.23 -20.33
N ILE A 234 23.09 12.45 -19.27
CA ILE A 234 21.77 11.87 -19.05
C ILE A 234 20.74 12.98 -18.79
N ILE A 235 21.06 13.95 -17.93
CA ILE A 235 20.18 15.08 -17.62
C ILE A 235 19.94 15.96 -18.86
N GLU A 236 20.98 16.27 -19.63
CA GLU A 236 20.85 17.02 -20.89
C GLU A 236 19.93 16.29 -21.87
N THR A 237 20.15 14.99 -22.06
CA THR A 237 19.35 14.15 -22.97
C THR A 237 17.87 14.12 -22.57
N LEU A 238 17.58 13.83 -21.30
CA LEU A 238 16.19 13.76 -20.82
C LEU A 238 15.53 15.14 -20.87
N SER A 239 16.22 16.16 -20.35
CA SER A 239 15.66 17.51 -20.17
C SER A 239 15.40 18.24 -21.49
N ALA A 240 16.04 17.83 -22.59
CA ALA A 240 15.85 18.42 -23.92
C ALA A 240 14.37 18.47 -24.36
N GLY A 241 13.59 17.45 -24.01
CA GLY A 241 12.17 17.34 -24.34
C GLY A 241 11.24 17.01 -23.17
N ILE A 242 11.77 16.45 -22.07
CA ILE A 242 11.00 16.03 -20.89
C ILE A 242 11.41 16.92 -19.73
N THR A 243 10.49 17.69 -19.16
CA THR A 243 10.83 18.44 -17.93
C THR A 243 11.02 17.45 -16.77
N LEU A 244 12.21 17.46 -16.18
CA LEU A 244 12.51 16.78 -14.92
C LEU A 244 12.01 17.64 -13.76
N GLU A 245 11.30 17.03 -12.83
CA GLU A 245 10.68 17.67 -11.66
C GLU A 245 11.53 17.41 -10.41
N PRO A 246 11.53 18.34 -9.43
CA PRO A 246 12.14 18.09 -8.13
C PRO A 246 11.57 16.81 -7.49
N GLY A 247 12.46 15.90 -7.10
CA GLY A 247 12.11 14.58 -6.57
C GLY A 247 12.09 13.46 -7.62
N ASP A 248 12.27 13.75 -8.91
CA ASP A 248 12.50 12.65 -9.87
C ASP A 248 13.78 11.89 -9.54
N VAL A 249 13.78 10.60 -9.89
CA VAL A 249 14.95 9.72 -9.73
C VAL A 249 15.38 9.18 -11.08
N ILE A 250 16.70 9.21 -11.32
CA ILE A 250 17.36 8.63 -12.48
C ILE A 250 18.28 7.49 -12.01
N ALA A 251 18.03 6.26 -12.45
CA ALA A 251 18.93 5.12 -12.29
C ALA A 251 19.93 5.09 -13.46
N THR A 252 21.23 5.18 -13.16
CA THR A 252 22.26 5.54 -14.16
C THR A 252 22.77 4.37 -15.02
N GLY A 253 22.29 3.16 -14.79
CA GLY A 253 22.77 1.95 -15.45
C GLY A 253 23.70 1.10 -14.57
N THR A 254 23.78 -0.18 -14.92
CA THR A 254 24.53 -1.20 -14.18
C THR A 254 25.80 -1.67 -14.91
N PRO A 255 26.87 -2.07 -14.19
CA PRO A 255 28.08 -2.63 -14.79
C PRO A 255 27.97 -4.11 -15.16
N VAL A 256 29.05 -4.64 -15.75
CA VAL A 256 29.22 -6.05 -16.09
C VAL A 256 29.08 -6.96 -14.85
N GLY A 257 28.65 -8.20 -15.06
CA GLY A 257 28.51 -9.19 -13.99
C GLY A 257 27.07 -9.37 -13.51
N VAL A 258 26.09 -9.02 -14.35
CA VAL A 258 24.68 -9.39 -14.17
C VAL A 258 24.52 -10.91 -14.31
N GLY A 259 23.51 -11.49 -13.68
CA GLY A 259 23.28 -12.93 -13.63
C GLY A 259 23.17 -13.58 -15.02
N ILE A 260 22.53 -12.89 -15.98
CA ILE A 260 22.44 -13.38 -17.37
C ILE A 260 23.79 -13.46 -18.10
N GLY A 261 24.81 -12.73 -17.64
CA GLY A 261 26.13 -12.67 -18.26
C GLY A 261 27.07 -13.83 -17.96
N PHE A 262 26.71 -14.69 -16.99
CA PHE A 262 27.48 -15.88 -16.66
C PHE A 262 27.22 -17.03 -17.65
N ASP A 263 28.19 -17.95 -17.76
CA ASP A 263 28.03 -19.22 -18.51
C ASP A 263 28.27 -20.42 -17.56
N PRO A 264 27.20 -21.12 -17.13
CA PRO A 264 25.79 -20.84 -17.39
C PRO A 264 25.27 -19.61 -16.62
N PRO A 265 24.13 -19.01 -17.01
CA PRO A 265 23.52 -17.89 -16.30
C PRO A 265 23.28 -18.18 -14.81
N LYS A 266 23.49 -17.18 -13.96
CA LYS A 266 23.30 -17.24 -12.50
C LYS A 266 22.13 -16.36 -12.04
N TYR A 267 20.90 -16.78 -12.37
CA TYR A 267 19.68 -16.11 -11.92
C TYR A 267 19.48 -16.21 -10.39
N LEU A 268 18.74 -15.25 -9.86
CA LEU A 268 18.33 -15.19 -8.47
C LEU A 268 17.22 -16.20 -8.17
N THR A 269 17.25 -16.76 -6.97
CA THR A 269 16.28 -17.73 -6.45
C THR A 269 15.85 -17.37 -5.04
N THR A 270 14.69 -17.88 -4.60
CA THR A 270 14.18 -17.69 -3.24
C THR A 270 15.24 -18.05 -2.19
N GLY A 271 15.50 -17.14 -1.26
CA GLY A 271 16.51 -17.22 -0.22
C GLY A 271 17.80 -16.46 -0.53
N ASP A 272 18.05 -16.10 -1.80
CA ASP A 272 19.24 -15.31 -2.15
C ASP A 272 19.19 -13.92 -1.53
N GLN A 273 20.34 -13.43 -1.07
CA GLN A 273 20.51 -12.07 -0.58
C GLN A 273 21.36 -11.27 -1.55
N VAL A 274 20.84 -10.12 -1.99
CA VAL A 274 21.55 -9.16 -2.83
C VAL A 274 21.96 -7.95 -1.99
N VAL A 275 23.23 -7.57 -2.06
CA VAL A 275 23.79 -6.38 -1.40
C VAL A 275 24.42 -5.48 -2.46
N VAL A 276 23.84 -4.32 -2.70
CA VAL A 276 24.42 -3.24 -3.50
C VAL A 276 25.09 -2.25 -2.55
N SER A 277 26.29 -1.79 -2.87
CA SER A 277 27.06 -0.90 -1.98
C SER A 277 27.88 0.11 -2.76
N ALA A 278 27.99 1.33 -2.23
CA ALA A 278 28.93 2.32 -2.72
C ALA A 278 29.46 3.19 -1.56
N ARG A 279 30.70 3.64 -1.69
CA ARG A 279 31.34 4.45 -0.64
C ARG A 279 30.52 5.71 -0.35
N GLY A 280 30.16 5.91 0.92
CA GLY A 280 29.38 7.08 1.36
C GLY A 280 27.86 6.92 1.21
N LEU A 281 27.38 6.03 0.34
CA LEU A 281 25.95 5.70 0.17
C LEU A 281 25.48 4.51 1.01
N GLY A 282 26.41 3.75 1.61
CA GLY A 282 26.08 2.62 2.50
C GLY A 282 25.81 1.34 1.73
N GLU A 283 24.94 0.49 2.28
CA GLU A 283 24.60 -0.83 1.72
C GLU A 283 23.07 -0.97 1.61
N LEU A 284 22.59 -1.26 0.40
CA LEU A 284 21.22 -1.61 0.09
C LEU A 284 21.13 -3.14 0.03
N THR A 285 20.45 -3.74 1.01
CA THR A 285 20.35 -5.20 1.15
C THR A 285 18.91 -5.67 1.03
N ASN A 286 18.64 -6.66 0.19
CA ASN A 286 17.33 -7.26 0.04
C ASN A 286 17.46 -8.79 -0.12
N THR A 287 16.47 -9.52 0.39
CA THR A 287 16.38 -10.98 0.22
C THR A 287 15.28 -11.31 -0.76
N ILE A 288 15.53 -12.30 -1.62
CA ILE A 288 14.55 -12.83 -2.56
C ILE A 288 13.65 -13.81 -1.82
N GLY A 289 12.35 -13.64 -1.95
CA GLY A 289 11.37 -14.51 -1.32
C GLY A 289 9.97 -14.02 -1.56
N PRO A 290 8.94 -14.78 -1.15
CA PRO A 290 7.57 -14.32 -1.28
C PRO A 290 7.47 -12.94 -0.61
N ALA A 291 7.09 -11.90 -1.36
CA ALA A 291 7.04 -10.56 -0.79
C ALA A 291 6.06 -10.57 0.39
N ALA A 292 6.51 -10.02 1.52
CA ALA A 292 5.67 -9.79 2.70
C ALA A 292 4.53 -8.76 2.43
N GLY A 293 4.33 -8.34 1.18
CA GLY A 293 3.32 -7.36 0.76
C GLY A 293 1.94 -7.93 0.45
N ARG A 294 1.78 -9.26 0.34
CA ARG A 294 0.45 -9.91 0.30
C ARG A 294 0.06 -10.53 1.64
N ASP A 295 0.73 -10.16 2.74
CA ASP A 295 0.34 -10.61 4.08
C ASP A 295 -1.07 -10.17 4.48
N HIS A 296 -1.68 -9.26 3.73
CA HIS A 296 -3.08 -8.88 3.90
C HIS A 296 -4.02 -9.44 2.83
N LEU A 297 -3.55 -9.88 1.66
CA LEU A 297 -4.46 -10.51 0.69
C LEU A 297 -4.62 -12.00 1.03
N ARG A 298 -5.84 -12.43 1.32
CA ARG A 298 -6.18 -13.85 1.54
C ARG A 298 -7.01 -14.37 0.37
N PRO A 299 -6.62 -15.49 -0.26
CA PRO A 299 -7.51 -16.19 -1.16
C PRO A 299 -8.78 -16.58 -0.40
N ALA A 300 -9.94 -16.11 -0.85
CA ALA A 300 -11.23 -16.50 -0.30
C ALA A 300 -12.20 -16.78 -1.45
N ALA A 301 -12.48 -18.07 -1.68
CA ALA A 301 -13.30 -18.55 -2.78
C ALA A 301 -12.83 -18.02 -4.15
N ARG A 302 -13.55 -17.06 -4.74
CA ARG A 302 -13.28 -16.47 -6.06
C ARG A 302 -12.56 -15.11 -6.00
N ALA A 303 -12.19 -14.61 -4.82
CA ALA A 303 -11.57 -13.29 -4.61
C ALA A 303 -10.21 -13.39 -3.90
N GLU A 304 -9.36 -12.38 -4.10
CA GLU A 304 -8.34 -12.00 -3.13
C GLU A 304 -8.95 -10.93 -2.22
N LEU A 305 -9.05 -11.20 -0.91
CA LEU A 305 -9.61 -10.26 0.06
C LEU A 305 -8.49 -9.56 0.82
N PHE A 306 -8.57 -8.25 0.99
CA PHE A 306 -7.73 -7.51 1.92
C PHE A 306 -8.18 -7.77 3.36
N VAL A 307 -7.26 -8.27 4.19
CA VAL A 307 -7.46 -8.83 5.52
C VAL A 307 -6.35 -8.35 6.44
N GLU A 308 -6.72 -7.79 7.58
CA GLU A 308 -5.79 -7.43 8.64
C GLU A 308 -6.07 -8.26 9.89
N LYS A 309 -5.00 -8.73 10.52
CA LYS A 309 -5.04 -9.54 11.73
C LYS A 309 -4.24 -8.85 12.83
N THR A 310 -4.89 -8.57 13.95
CA THR A 310 -4.27 -7.87 15.08
C THR A 310 -4.59 -8.59 16.39
N GLY A 311 -3.65 -8.64 17.32
CA GLY A 311 -3.84 -9.25 18.63
C GLY A 311 -3.65 -10.77 18.66
N GLN A 312 -3.98 -11.36 19.80
CA GLN A 312 -3.90 -12.79 20.08
C GLN A 312 -5.07 -13.20 20.97
N GLY A 313 -5.52 -14.45 20.90
CA GLY A 313 -6.64 -14.97 21.70
C GLY A 313 -7.79 -15.46 20.82
N SER A 314 -8.99 -15.54 21.39
CA SER A 314 -10.18 -16.02 20.67
C SER A 314 -10.46 -15.17 19.43
N PRO A 315 -10.80 -15.78 18.28
CA PRO A 315 -11.01 -15.05 17.04
C PRO A 315 -12.30 -14.21 17.08
N VAL A 316 -12.21 -12.99 16.55
CA VAL A 316 -13.32 -12.07 16.31
C VAL A 316 -13.20 -11.55 14.89
N VAL A 317 -14.21 -11.78 14.05
CA VAL A 317 -14.24 -11.26 12.68
C VAL A 317 -15.09 -9.99 12.58
N LEU A 318 -14.57 -8.96 11.92
CA LEU A 318 -15.22 -7.66 11.74
C LEU A 318 -15.64 -7.46 10.28
N ILE A 319 -16.92 -7.17 10.04
CA ILE A 319 -17.53 -7.02 8.71
C ILE A 319 -18.09 -5.61 8.57
N HIS A 320 -17.61 -4.84 7.59
CA HIS A 320 -18.06 -3.46 7.39
C HIS A 320 -19.36 -3.36 6.57
N GLY A 321 -19.96 -2.17 6.56
CA GLY A 321 -21.15 -1.83 5.78
C GLY A 321 -20.88 -1.37 4.34
N LEU A 322 -21.96 -1.02 3.64
CA LEU A 322 -21.91 -0.45 2.29
C LEU A 322 -21.08 0.86 2.27
N GLY A 323 -20.06 0.90 1.43
CA GLY A 323 -19.13 2.03 1.36
C GLY A 323 -18.17 2.18 2.55
N GLY A 324 -18.08 1.14 3.39
CA GLY A 324 -17.06 1.01 4.41
C GLY A 324 -15.81 0.30 3.91
N ALA A 325 -14.85 0.15 4.81
CA ALA A 325 -13.66 -0.67 4.70
C ALA A 325 -13.23 -1.10 6.11
N THR A 326 -12.20 -1.92 6.24
CA THR A 326 -11.51 -2.32 7.48
C THR A 326 -11.28 -1.17 8.46
N THR A 327 -10.98 0.01 7.94
CA THR A 327 -10.74 1.27 8.68
C THR A 327 -11.96 1.78 9.46
N VAL A 328 -13.18 1.34 9.13
CA VAL A 328 -14.40 1.68 9.90
C VAL A 328 -14.33 1.21 11.36
N TYR A 329 -13.48 0.21 11.63
CA TYR A 329 -13.27 -0.37 12.95
C TYR A 329 -11.94 0.07 13.61
N ASP A 330 -11.15 0.94 12.98
CA ASP A 330 -9.88 1.42 13.56
C ASP A 330 -10.00 1.87 15.02
N PRO A 331 -11.06 2.60 15.44
CA PRO A 331 -11.19 3.01 16.83
C PRO A 331 -11.37 1.85 17.82
N GLN A 332 -11.89 0.70 17.38
CA GLN A 332 -12.17 -0.46 18.23
C GLN A 332 -11.01 -1.46 18.27
N VAL A 333 -10.17 -1.55 17.22
CA VAL A 333 -9.22 -2.66 17.05
C VAL A 333 -8.23 -2.77 18.20
N ALA A 334 -7.63 -1.67 18.65
CA ALA A 334 -6.62 -1.71 19.71
C ALA A 334 -7.17 -2.33 21.00
N ALA A 335 -8.38 -1.93 21.41
CA ALA A 335 -9.04 -2.38 22.63
C ALA A 335 -9.53 -3.84 22.53
N LEU A 336 -10.00 -4.26 21.35
CA LEU A 336 -10.39 -5.67 21.12
C LEU A 336 -9.17 -6.59 21.07
N ALA A 337 -8.08 -6.14 20.48
CA ALA A 337 -6.85 -6.91 20.30
C ALA A 337 -6.09 -7.22 21.60
N GLU A 338 -6.47 -6.59 22.72
CA GLU A 338 -5.91 -6.91 24.05
C GLU A 338 -6.23 -8.36 24.49
N HIS A 339 -7.35 -8.92 24.03
CA HIS A 339 -7.83 -10.24 24.44
C HIS A 339 -8.25 -11.15 23.28
N HIS A 340 -8.30 -10.62 22.06
CA HIS A 340 -8.80 -11.32 20.90
C HIS A 340 -7.83 -11.28 19.73
N THR A 341 -7.92 -12.30 18.88
CA THR A 341 -7.37 -12.22 17.53
C THR A 341 -8.42 -11.56 16.65
N VAL A 342 -8.24 -10.27 16.35
CA VAL A 342 -9.17 -9.48 15.55
C VAL A 342 -8.83 -9.65 14.08
N LEU A 343 -9.76 -10.23 13.32
CA LEU A 343 -9.68 -10.40 11.88
C LEU A 343 -10.66 -9.41 11.22
N ARG A 344 -10.16 -8.40 10.53
CA ARG A 344 -10.99 -7.47 9.74
C ARG A 344 -10.65 -7.61 8.28
N TYR A 345 -11.64 -7.50 7.41
CA TYR A 345 -11.41 -7.60 5.98
C TYR A 345 -12.33 -6.66 5.19
N ASP A 346 -11.91 -6.33 3.98
CA ASP A 346 -12.72 -5.60 3.02
C ASP A 346 -13.56 -6.61 2.22
N LEU A 347 -14.88 -6.44 2.18
CA LEU A 347 -15.77 -7.22 1.31
C LEU A 347 -15.34 -7.05 -0.15
N SER A 348 -15.51 -8.06 -1.00
CA SER A 348 -15.20 -7.93 -2.42
C SER A 348 -15.92 -6.74 -3.05
N GLY A 349 -15.19 -5.95 -3.85
CA GLY A 349 -15.68 -4.70 -4.45
C GLY A 349 -15.73 -3.50 -3.49
N HIS A 350 -15.17 -3.60 -2.28
CA HIS A 350 -15.06 -2.50 -1.33
C HIS A 350 -13.60 -2.31 -0.89
N GLY A 351 -13.30 -1.08 -0.45
CA GLY A 351 -11.99 -0.74 0.11
C GLY A 351 -10.85 -1.17 -0.81
N ARG A 352 -10.00 -2.06 -0.33
CA ARG A 352 -8.81 -2.59 -1.01
C ARG A 352 -9.02 -3.99 -1.60
N SER A 353 -10.18 -4.60 -1.39
CA SER A 353 -10.52 -5.89 -2.00
C SER A 353 -11.06 -5.69 -3.42
N PRO A 354 -10.39 -6.23 -4.47
CA PRO A 354 -10.88 -6.13 -5.83
C PRO A 354 -12.28 -6.76 -5.99
N GLY A 355 -13.06 -6.24 -6.94
CA GLY A 355 -14.33 -6.83 -7.34
C GLY A 355 -14.12 -8.05 -8.24
N ASN A 356 -14.90 -9.12 -8.03
CA ASN A 356 -14.79 -10.39 -8.74
C ASN A 356 -16.17 -10.92 -9.23
N GLY A 357 -16.88 -10.10 -10.00
CA GLY A 357 -18.19 -10.46 -10.57
C GLY A 357 -19.33 -9.66 -9.95
N ILE A 358 -20.56 -10.20 -10.03
CA ILE A 358 -21.76 -9.52 -9.52
C ILE A 358 -21.93 -9.89 -8.03
N PRO A 359 -21.83 -8.93 -7.11
CA PRO A 359 -21.93 -9.20 -5.67
C PRO A 359 -23.36 -9.58 -5.27
N SER A 360 -23.47 -10.36 -4.20
CA SER A 360 -24.72 -10.69 -3.52
C SER A 360 -24.45 -10.96 -2.04
N ILE A 361 -25.46 -10.84 -1.17
CA ILE A 361 -25.32 -11.17 0.26
C ILE A 361 -24.83 -12.63 0.43
N THR A 362 -25.42 -13.58 -0.31
CA THR A 362 -25.01 -14.98 -0.29
C THR A 362 -23.57 -15.17 -0.77
N GLY A 363 -23.14 -14.44 -1.80
CA GLY A 363 -21.76 -14.46 -2.27
C GLY A 363 -20.76 -14.00 -1.18
N TRP A 364 -21.08 -12.93 -0.46
CA TRP A 364 -20.25 -12.49 0.68
C TRP A 364 -20.28 -13.45 1.88
N VAL A 365 -21.35 -14.23 2.06
CA VAL A 365 -21.40 -15.32 3.05
C VAL A 365 -20.46 -16.47 2.64
N GLU A 366 -20.42 -16.84 1.37
CA GLU A 366 -19.48 -17.83 0.84
C GLU A 366 -18.03 -17.36 0.98
N GLU A 367 -17.76 -16.08 0.70
CA GLU A 367 -16.44 -15.46 0.90
C GLU A 367 -16.02 -15.46 2.36
N LEU A 368 -16.89 -15.08 3.29
CA LEU A 368 -16.61 -15.15 4.73
C LEU A 368 -16.28 -16.58 5.15
N THR A 369 -17.04 -17.56 4.67
CA THR A 369 -16.82 -18.98 4.96
C THR A 369 -15.44 -19.41 4.48
N ALA A 370 -15.08 -19.09 3.24
CA ALA A 370 -13.78 -19.42 2.67
C ALA A 370 -12.61 -18.71 3.37
N LEU A 371 -12.80 -17.45 3.78
CA LEU A 371 -11.80 -16.71 4.55
C LEU A 371 -11.55 -17.36 5.91
N LEU A 372 -12.61 -17.72 6.64
CA LEU A 372 -12.47 -18.38 7.94
C LEU A 372 -11.79 -19.75 7.80
N ASP A 373 -12.12 -20.51 6.76
CA ASP A 373 -11.49 -21.81 6.49
C ASP A 373 -10.00 -21.65 6.14
N ALA A 374 -9.63 -20.65 5.33
CA ALA A 374 -8.25 -20.33 4.98
C ALA A 374 -7.41 -19.89 6.20
N GLU A 375 -8.03 -19.20 7.16
CA GLU A 375 -7.41 -18.81 8.43
C GLU A 375 -7.42 -19.93 9.49
N GLY A 376 -7.99 -21.10 9.17
CA GLY A 376 -8.12 -22.23 10.11
C GLY A 376 -9.05 -21.95 11.29
N ILE A 377 -10.02 -21.03 11.13
CA ILE A 377 -10.94 -20.59 12.18
C ILE A 377 -12.21 -21.44 12.15
N GLY A 378 -12.30 -22.42 13.06
CA GLY A 378 -13.47 -23.29 13.21
C GLY A 378 -14.69 -22.59 13.82
N GLU A 379 -14.50 -21.71 14.80
CA GLU A 379 -15.56 -20.92 15.42
C GLU A 379 -15.05 -19.51 15.73
N THR A 380 -15.92 -18.50 15.65
CA THR A 380 -15.54 -17.09 15.86
C THR A 380 -16.69 -16.24 16.38
N ALA A 381 -16.39 -15.15 17.08
CA ALA A 381 -17.36 -14.09 17.29
C ALA A 381 -17.43 -13.20 16.03
N VAL A 382 -18.62 -12.74 15.66
CA VAL A 382 -18.83 -11.92 14.46
C VAL A 382 -19.35 -10.56 14.89
N VAL A 383 -18.69 -9.49 14.46
CA VAL A 383 -19.15 -8.11 14.62
C VAL A 383 -19.38 -7.53 13.23
N ALA A 384 -20.55 -6.96 12.99
CA ALA A 384 -20.91 -6.45 11.69
C ALA A 384 -21.64 -5.11 11.75
N HIS A 385 -21.46 -4.29 10.71
CA HIS A 385 -22.04 -2.95 10.60
C HIS A 385 -22.90 -2.82 9.35
N SER A 386 -24.07 -2.19 9.47
CA SER A 386 -24.94 -1.82 8.33
C SER A 386 -25.22 -3.02 7.40
N MET A 387 -25.00 -2.90 6.09
CA MET A 387 -25.14 -4.00 5.13
C MET A 387 -24.40 -5.29 5.54
N GLY A 388 -23.25 -5.17 6.22
CA GLY A 388 -22.51 -6.31 6.74
C GLY A 388 -23.32 -7.13 7.75
N THR A 389 -24.33 -6.56 8.41
CA THR A 389 -25.22 -7.30 9.32
C THR A 389 -26.09 -8.31 8.58
N LEU A 390 -26.44 -8.06 7.31
CA LEU A 390 -27.15 -9.05 6.48
C LEU A 390 -26.25 -10.24 6.19
N VAL A 391 -24.98 -9.99 5.85
CA VAL A 391 -23.97 -11.04 5.66
C VAL A 391 -23.80 -11.84 6.96
N ALA A 392 -23.56 -11.16 8.08
CA ALA A 392 -23.34 -11.78 9.38
C ALA A 392 -24.55 -12.60 9.89
N SER A 393 -25.76 -12.05 9.76
CA SER A 393 -26.99 -12.74 10.20
C SER A 393 -27.28 -13.95 9.32
N THR A 394 -27.09 -13.84 8.00
CA THR A 394 -27.27 -14.95 7.06
C THR A 394 -26.25 -16.05 7.33
N PHE A 395 -24.98 -15.69 7.55
CA PHE A 395 -23.92 -16.62 7.94
C PHE A 395 -24.23 -17.32 9.26
N ALA A 396 -24.65 -16.58 10.30
CA ALA A 396 -24.96 -17.13 11.61
C ALA A 396 -26.17 -18.08 11.59
N ALA A 397 -27.17 -17.83 10.73
CA ALA A 397 -28.31 -18.71 10.54
C ALA A 397 -27.93 -19.99 9.77
N ALA A 398 -27.12 -19.86 8.71
CA ALA A 398 -26.67 -20.99 7.89
C ALA A 398 -25.62 -21.87 8.60
N HIS A 399 -24.80 -21.28 9.47
CA HIS A 399 -23.68 -21.94 10.14
C HIS A 399 -23.70 -21.71 11.66
N PRO A 400 -24.76 -22.14 12.38
CA PRO A 400 -24.93 -21.82 13.80
C PRO A 400 -23.82 -22.38 14.71
N GLY A 401 -23.10 -23.41 14.27
CA GLY A 401 -21.94 -23.97 14.99
C GLY A 401 -20.62 -23.24 14.77
N ARG A 402 -20.57 -22.25 13.85
CA ARG A 402 -19.36 -21.45 13.55
C ARG A 402 -19.35 -20.09 14.28
N VAL A 403 -20.48 -19.68 14.86
CA VAL A 403 -20.63 -18.35 15.47
C VAL A 403 -20.81 -18.48 16.98
N THR A 404 -19.82 -18.01 17.74
CA THR A 404 -19.86 -18.03 19.21
C THR A 404 -20.71 -16.89 19.77
N LYS A 405 -20.61 -15.70 19.16
CA LYS A 405 -21.35 -14.48 19.49
C LYS A 405 -21.58 -13.64 18.23
N LEU A 406 -22.66 -12.88 18.21
CA LEU A 406 -23.01 -12.01 17.08
C LEU A 406 -23.31 -10.59 17.56
N ALA A 407 -22.55 -9.59 17.11
CA ALA A 407 -22.82 -8.18 17.36
C ALA A 407 -23.22 -7.49 16.05
N LEU A 408 -24.40 -6.88 16.02
CA LEU A 408 -24.95 -6.19 14.86
C LEU A 408 -25.10 -4.70 15.18
N LEU A 409 -24.30 -3.87 14.50
CA LEU A 409 -24.26 -2.43 14.65
C LEU A 409 -25.07 -1.78 13.51
N GLY A 410 -26.21 -1.19 13.82
CA GLY A 410 -27.16 -0.65 12.85
C GLY A 410 -27.69 -1.70 11.87
N PRO A 411 -28.26 -2.82 12.36
CA PRO A 411 -28.72 -3.90 11.51
C PRO A 411 -29.77 -3.47 10.49
N VAL A 412 -29.54 -3.79 9.21
CA VAL A 412 -30.50 -3.51 8.13
C VAL A 412 -31.28 -4.77 7.76
N ARG A 413 -32.51 -4.58 7.28
CA ARG A 413 -33.44 -5.65 6.84
C ARG A 413 -33.57 -5.69 5.32
N ALA A 414 -34.25 -6.71 4.79
CA ALA A 414 -34.63 -6.71 3.40
C ALA A 414 -35.51 -5.49 3.08
N GLN A 415 -35.14 -4.75 2.03
CA GLN A 415 -35.76 -3.47 1.72
C GLN A 415 -37.15 -3.63 1.12
N ALA A 416 -38.09 -2.74 1.48
CA ALA A 416 -39.38 -2.62 0.80
C ALA A 416 -39.20 -2.13 -0.66
N PRO A 417 -40.14 -2.38 -1.59
CA PRO A 417 -39.98 -2.06 -3.01
C PRO A 417 -39.55 -0.62 -3.31
N GLN A 418 -40.07 0.37 -2.57
CA GLN A 418 -39.68 1.77 -2.74
C GLN A 418 -38.22 2.04 -2.34
N ALA A 419 -37.76 1.45 -1.23
CA ALA A 419 -36.38 1.57 -0.77
C ALA A 419 -35.41 0.84 -1.71
N LYS A 420 -35.83 -0.28 -2.31
CA LYS A 420 -35.07 -0.97 -3.37
C LYS A 420 -34.82 -0.04 -4.56
N GLU A 421 -35.87 0.62 -5.07
CA GLU A 421 -35.71 1.53 -6.21
C GLU A 421 -34.82 2.74 -5.88
N ALA A 422 -34.95 3.31 -4.67
CA ALA A 422 -34.06 4.39 -4.23
C ALA A 422 -32.59 3.94 -4.16
N THR A 423 -32.33 2.73 -3.68
CA THR A 423 -30.98 2.14 -3.63
C THR A 423 -30.42 1.89 -5.03
N ARG A 424 -31.24 1.41 -5.97
CA ARG A 424 -30.85 1.28 -7.39
C ARG A 424 -30.61 2.61 -8.07
N ALA A 425 -31.39 3.64 -7.74
CA ALA A 425 -31.18 5.00 -8.24
C ALA A 425 -29.84 5.56 -7.75
N ARG A 426 -29.46 5.30 -6.49
CA ARG A 426 -28.12 5.62 -5.98
C ARG A 426 -27.04 4.91 -6.79
N ALA A 427 -27.19 3.62 -7.09
CA ALA A 427 -26.24 2.87 -7.92
C ALA A 427 -26.03 3.53 -9.30
N ARG A 428 -27.12 3.92 -9.98
CA ARG A 428 -27.06 4.65 -11.26
C ARG A 428 -26.32 5.99 -11.12
N THR A 429 -26.63 6.75 -10.07
CA THR A 429 -25.98 8.04 -9.80
C THR A 429 -24.47 7.90 -9.62
N VAL A 430 -24.02 6.85 -8.91
CA VAL A 430 -22.58 6.57 -8.72
C VAL A 430 -21.90 6.16 -10.02
N ARG A 431 -22.55 5.32 -10.85
CA ARG A 431 -22.00 4.94 -12.16
C ARG A 431 -21.83 6.12 -13.10
N GLU A 432 -22.74 7.09 -13.04
CA GLU A 432 -22.70 8.29 -13.89
C GLU A 432 -21.73 9.36 -13.38
N GLY A 433 -21.68 9.60 -12.07
CA GLY A 433 -20.99 10.74 -11.47
C GLY A 433 -19.87 10.40 -10.47
N GLY A 434 -19.51 9.13 -10.33
CA GLY A 434 -18.56 8.63 -9.34
C GLY A 434 -19.07 8.76 -7.89
N MET A 435 -18.22 8.39 -6.94
CA MET A 435 -18.56 8.47 -5.51
C MET A 435 -18.84 9.90 -5.02
N SER A 436 -18.20 10.90 -5.63
CA SER A 436 -18.46 12.32 -5.32
C SER A 436 -19.91 12.74 -5.53
N ALA A 437 -20.66 12.08 -6.44
CA ALA A 437 -22.05 12.41 -6.70
C ALA A 437 -22.99 12.07 -5.54
N VAL A 438 -22.58 11.18 -4.62
CA VAL A 438 -23.42 10.69 -3.52
C VAL A 438 -22.81 10.89 -2.14
N ALA A 439 -21.48 11.04 -2.02
CA ALA A 439 -20.77 11.05 -0.74
C ALA A 439 -21.32 12.10 0.25
N ASP A 440 -21.45 13.36 -0.16
CA ASP A 440 -21.93 14.43 0.73
C ASP A 440 -23.38 14.21 1.17
N THR A 441 -24.22 13.72 0.27
CA THR A 441 -25.61 13.35 0.57
C THR A 441 -25.66 12.20 1.58
N ILE A 442 -24.82 11.18 1.42
CA ILE A 442 -24.73 10.05 2.35
C ILE A 442 -24.28 10.53 3.72
N VAL A 443 -23.21 11.35 3.81
CA VAL A 443 -22.72 11.89 5.09
C VAL A 443 -23.84 12.66 5.79
N SER A 444 -24.53 13.55 5.06
CA SER A 444 -25.63 14.36 5.61
C SER A 444 -26.82 13.54 6.12
N VAL A 445 -27.12 12.40 5.48
CA VAL A 445 -28.26 11.55 5.87
C VAL A 445 -27.87 10.53 6.93
N ALA A 446 -26.69 9.93 6.82
CA ALA A 446 -26.28 8.77 7.60
C ALA A 446 -25.53 9.11 8.89
N THR A 447 -25.05 10.33 9.08
CA THR A 447 -24.50 10.78 10.38
C THR A 447 -25.53 11.61 11.14
N SER A 448 -25.39 11.75 12.46
CA SER A 448 -26.24 12.66 13.23
C SER A 448 -25.86 14.12 13.00
N GLU A 449 -26.79 15.04 13.31
CA GLU A 449 -26.49 16.47 13.32
C GLU A 449 -25.42 16.81 14.37
N GLN A 450 -25.48 16.16 15.53
CA GLN A 450 -24.48 16.27 16.58
C GLN A 450 -23.08 15.87 16.08
N THR A 451 -22.94 14.74 15.38
CA THR A 451 -21.66 14.32 14.81
C THR A 451 -21.11 15.37 13.85
N ARG A 452 -21.94 15.89 12.94
CA ARG A 452 -21.49 16.88 11.95
C ARG A 452 -21.06 18.22 12.57
N THR A 453 -21.59 18.56 13.74
CA THR A 453 -21.33 19.85 14.40
C THR A 453 -20.24 19.75 15.46
N GLU A 454 -20.26 18.70 16.28
CA GLU A 454 -19.35 18.53 17.42
C GLU A 454 -18.16 17.61 17.12
N ARG A 455 -18.29 16.71 16.14
CA ARG A 455 -17.27 15.69 15.79
C ARG A 455 -16.96 15.72 14.29
N PRO A 456 -16.54 16.87 13.73
CA PRO A 456 -16.38 17.04 12.28
C PRO A 456 -15.35 16.08 11.66
N LEU A 457 -14.37 15.61 12.43
CA LEU A 457 -13.40 14.59 11.95
C LEU A 457 -14.06 13.24 11.68
N ALA A 458 -15.07 12.83 12.46
CA ALA A 458 -15.81 11.60 12.21
C ALA A 458 -16.61 11.71 10.90
N ALA A 459 -17.30 12.84 10.70
CA ALA A 459 -18.01 13.11 9.45
C ALA A 459 -17.07 13.19 8.23
N ALA A 460 -15.89 13.79 8.39
CA ALA A 460 -14.87 13.85 7.34
C ALA A 460 -14.31 12.46 7.02
N LEU A 461 -14.04 11.62 8.02
CA LEU A 461 -13.58 10.25 7.80
C LEU A 461 -14.63 9.41 7.06
N VAL A 462 -15.91 9.51 7.45
CA VAL A 462 -17.01 8.85 6.70
C VAL A 462 -17.01 9.29 5.24
N ARG A 463 -16.82 10.58 4.98
CA ARG A 463 -16.74 11.12 3.62
C ARG A 463 -15.57 10.54 2.84
N GLU A 464 -14.37 10.49 3.43
CA GLU A 464 -13.19 9.94 2.77
C GLU A 464 -13.30 8.43 2.53
N LEU A 465 -13.93 7.68 3.44
CA LEU A 465 -14.22 6.26 3.22
C LEU A 465 -15.10 6.03 1.99
N LEU A 466 -16.13 6.87 1.82
CA LEU A 466 -17.01 6.83 0.66
C LEU A 466 -16.28 7.23 -0.62
N LEU A 467 -15.48 8.29 -0.58
CA LEU A 467 -14.72 8.75 -1.75
C LEU A 467 -13.62 7.79 -2.18
N GLY A 468 -13.07 7.01 -1.24
CA GLY A 468 -12.06 5.99 -1.50
C GLY A 468 -12.61 4.68 -2.11
N GLN A 469 -13.92 4.53 -2.28
CA GLN A 469 -14.50 3.33 -2.90
C GLN A 469 -14.35 3.33 -4.41
N ASP A 470 -14.18 2.14 -4.99
CA ASP A 470 -14.40 1.94 -6.42
C ASP A 470 -15.88 2.23 -6.76
N PRO A 471 -16.19 3.12 -7.72
CA PRO A 471 -17.57 3.47 -8.05
C PRO A 471 -18.40 2.29 -8.54
N GLU A 472 -17.84 1.36 -9.32
CA GLU A 472 -18.61 0.21 -9.81
C GLU A 472 -18.83 -0.80 -8.69
N GLY A 473 -17.82 -1.06 -7.85
CA GLY A 473 -17.94 -1.89 -6.66
C GLY A 473 -19.05 -1.41 -5.72
N TYR A 474 -19.09 -0.11 -5.40
CA TYR A 474 -20.15 0.49 -4.59
C TYR A 474 -21.54 0.39 -5.26
N ALA A 475 -21.62 0.67 -6.56
CA ALA A 475 -22.89 0.60 -7.30
C ALA A 475 -23.42 -0.83 -7.37
N ALA A 476 -22.54 -1.81 -7.60
CA ALA A 476 -22.89 -3.22 -7.61
C ALA A 476 -23.34 -3.68 -6.20
N ALA A 477 -22.69 -3.20 -5.14
CA ALA A 477 -23.11 -3.46 -3.76
C ALA A 477 -24.49 -2.86 -3.43
N CYS A 478 -24.84 -1.70 -3.99
CA CYS A 478 -26.20 -1.15 -3.91
C CYS A 478 -27.23 -2.10 -4.55
N GLU A 479 -26.92 -2.67 -5.73
CA GLU A 479 -27.81 -3.65 -6.38
C GLU A 479 -27.96 -4.93 -5.56
N ALA A 480 -26.87 -5.39 -4.93
CA ALA A 480 -26.87 -6.53 -4.02
C ALA A 480 -27.76 -6.27 -2.79
N LEU A 481 -27.63 -5.08 -2.17
CA LEU A 481 -28.47 -4.66 -1.04
C LEU A 481 -29.95 -4.56 -1.42
N ALA A 482 -30.26 -3.98 -2.59
CA ALA A 482 -31.63 -3.90 -3.09
C ALA A 482 -32.24 -5.29 -3.38
N SER A 483 -31.39 -6.27 -3.69
CA SER A 483 -31.80 -7.65 -4.00
C SER A 483 -31.72 -8.57 -2.79
N ALA A 484 -31.26 -8.09 -1.62
CA ALA A 484 -31.13 -8.88 -0.41
C ALA A 484 -32.48 -9.45 0.07
N GLU A 485 -32.40 -10.65 0.61
CA GLU A 485 -33.51 -11.35 1.28
C GLU A 485 -33.39 -11.22 2.80
N GLU A 486 -34.48 -11.50 3.50
CA GLU A 486 -34.52 -11.42 4.96
C GLU A 486 -33.73 -12.59 5.57
N PRO A 487 -32.80 -12.34 6.52
CA PRO A 487 -32.13 -13.42 7.22
C PRO A 487 -33.09 -14.29 8.04
N ASP A 488 -32.79 -15.58 8.15
CA ASP A 488 -33.50 -16.49 9.08
C ASP A 488 -33.04 -16.25 10.53
N PHE A 489 -33.59 -15.20 11.15
CA PHE A 489 -33.28 -14.85 12.54
C PHE A 489 -33.60 -15.97 13.55
N ALA A 490 -34.57 -16.85 13.25
CA ALA A 490 -34.91 -17.98 14.12
C ALA A 490 -33.83 -19.09 14.10
N GLY A 491 -33.07 -19.16 13.01
CA GLY A 491 -31.91 -20.02 12.84
C GLY A 491 -30.72 -19.64 13.75
N ILE A 492 -30.61 -18.36 14.13
CA ILE A 492 -29.46 -17.85 14.90
C ILE A 492 -29.50 -18.36 16.34
N LYS A 493 -28.45 -19.08 16.76
CA LYS A 493 -28.35 -19.71 18.11
C LYS A 493 -27.41 -18.98 19.07
N ALA A 494 -26.47 -18.20 18.54
CA ALA A 494 -25.51 -17.42 19.30
C ALA A 494 -26.22 -16.31 20.11
N PRO A 495 -25.68 -15.90 21.28
CA PRO A 495 -26.06 -14.65 21.91
C PRO A 495 -25.87 -13.48 20.94
N VAL A 496 -26.78 -12.50 20.98
CA VAL A 496 -26.75 -11.35 20.07
C VAL A 496 -26.65 -10.03 20.83
N LEU A 497 -25.78 -9.14 20.36
CA LEU A 497 -25.77 -7.72 20.70
C LEU A 497 -26.33 -6.92 19.53
N LEU A 498 -27.38 -6.15 19.74
CA LEU A 498 -27.88 -5.14 18.82
C LEU A 498 -27.49 -3.77 19.36
N LEU A 499 -26.93 -2.93 18.50
CA LEU A 499 -26.60 -1.55 18.81
C LEU A 499 -27.06 -0.64 17.68
N THR A 500 -27.80 0.40 18.00
CA THR A 500 -28.15 1.47 17.05
C THR A 500 -28.03 2.85 17.69
N GLY A 501 -28.03 3.90 16.90
CA GLY A 501 -28.12 5.29 17.36
C GLY A 501 -29.56 5.80 17.40
N SER A 502 -29.86 6.74 18.31
CA SER A 502 -31.19 7.40 18.37
C SER A 502 -31.53 8.13 17.08
N ASP A 503 -30.51 8.60 16.36
CA ASP A 503 -30.62 9.42 15.14
C ASP A 503 -30.29 8.62 13.87
N ASP A 504 -30.15 7.29 13.98
CA ASP A 504 -29.90 6.43 12.84
C ASP A 504 -31.14 6.37 11.92
N LYS A 505 -31.08 7.10 10.80
CA LYS A 505 -32.15 7.12 9.79
C LYS A 505 -32.15 5.91 8.87
N THR A 506 -31.07 5.12 8.89
CA THR A 506 -30.90 3.94 8.03
C THR A 506 -31.37 2.66 8.75
N SER A 507 -31.04 2.53 10.04
CA SER A 507 -31.50 1.46 10.93
C SER A 507 -32.06 2.07 12.23
N PRO A 508 -33.23 2.72 12.17
CA PRO A 508 -33.79 3.41 13.33
C PRO A 508 -34.12 2.46 14.49
N PRO A 509 -34.27 2.98 15.72
CA PRO A 509 -34.62 2.19 16.90
C PRO A 509 -35.79 1.21 16.69
N ALA A 510 -36.85 1.63 16.00
CA ALA A 510 -38.00 0.77 15.72
C ALA A 510 -37.64 -0.48 14.88
N VAL A 511 -36.71 -0.36 13.92
CA VAL A 511 -36.21 -1.51 13.16
C VAL A 511 -35.42 -2.47 14.06
N ASN A 512 -34.70 -1.92 15.03
CA ASN A 512 -33.93 -2.71 15.99
C ASN A 512 -34.84 -3.40 17.00
N ASP A 513 -35.93 -2.77 17.44
CA ASP A 513 -36.96 -3.38 18.29
C ASP A 513 -37.62 -4.58 17.58
N ASP A 514 -37.93 -4.44 16.29
CA ASP A 514 -38.48 -5.54 15.48
C ASP A 514 -37.51 -6.73 15.39
N ILE A 515 -36.23 -6.48 15.13
CA ILE A 515 -35.21 -7.53 15.07
C ILE A 515 -34.97 -8.15 16.45
N PHE A 516 -34.95 -7.34 17.50
CA PHE A 516 -34.81 -7.79 18.89
C PHE A 516 -35.93 -8.78 19.27
N ALA A 517 -37.17 -8.50 18.85
CA ALA A 517 -38.31 -9.39 19.10
C ALA A 517 -38.18 -10.77 18.43
N LEU A 518 -37.38 -10.89 17.36
CA LEU A 518 -37.11 -12.14 16.65
C LEU A 518 -35.94 -12.93 17.26
N LEU A 519 -35.16 -12.32 18.16
CA LEU A 519 -33.92 -12.88 18.69
C LEU A 519 -34.02 -13.12 20.21
N PRO A 520 -34.31 -14.35 20.66
CA PRO A 520 -34.63 -14.63 22.07
C PRO A 520 -33.45 -14.46 23.05
N LYS A 521 -32.22 -14.35 22.55
CA LYS A 521 -30.99 -14.14 23.34
C LYS A 521 -30.28 -12.82 23.00
N ALA A 522 -31.02 -11.85 22.48
CA ALA A 522 -30.47 -10.54 22.14
C ALA A 522 -30.39 -9.60 23.36
N ARG A 523 -29.51 -8.62 23.26
CA ARG A 523 -29.54 -7.38 24.05
C ARG A 523 -29.55 -6.22 23.08
N LEU A 524 -30.33 -5.18 23.37
CA LEU A 524 -30.43 -3.98 22.55
C LEU A 524 -29.89 -2.78 23.32
N HIS A 525 -28.98 -2.04 22.69
CA HIS A 525 -28.47 -0.76 23.16
C HIS A 525 -28.75 0.33 22.13
N ILE A 526 -29.28 1.46 22.60
CA ILE A 526 -29.51 2.65 21.78
C ILE A 526 -28.58 3.75 22.30
N VAL A 527 -27.72 4.28 21.44
CA VAL A 527 -26.78 5.35 21.78
C VAL A 527 -27.37 6.70 21.37
N GLU A 528 -27.54 7.60 22.33
CA GLU A 528 -28.19 8.89 22.12
C GLU A 528 -27.33 9.84 21.26
N GLY A 529 -27.97 10.54 20.32
CA GLY A 529 -27.35 11.56 19.46
C GLY A 529 -26.44 10.99 18.35
N ILE A 530 -26.55 9.69 18.06
CA ILE A 530 -25.67 8.98 17.12
C ILE A 530 -26.43 8.56 15.87
N GLY A 531 -25.79 8.74 14.70
CA GLY A 531 -26.29 8.28 13.41
C GLY A 531 -25.90 6.83 13.10
N HIS A 532 -25.88 6.50 11.81
CA HIS A 532 -25.67 5.15 11.31
C HIS A 532 -24.19 4.70 11.37
N TRP A 533 -23.22 5.61 11.45
CA TRP A 533 -21.80 5.27 11.44
C TRP A 533 -21.26 5.07 12.87
N HIS A 534 -21.97 4.27 13.66
CA HIS A 534 -21.77 4.06 15.10
C HIS A 534 -20.30 3.94 15.53
N THR A 535 -19.51 3.13 14.83
CA THR A 535 -18.11 2.86 15.17
C THR A 535 -17.22 4.11 15.11
N LEU A 536 -17.59 5.08 14.27
CA LEU A 536 -16.89 6.35 14.07
C LEU A 536 -17.56 7.51 14.81
N GLU A 537 -18.89 7.47 14.94
CA GLU A 537 -19.67 8.50 15.61
C GLU A 537 -19.58 8.39 17.13
N ALA A 538 -19.56 7.18 17.69
CA ALA A 538 -19.45 6.90 19.13
C ALA A 538 -18.41 5.80 19.43
N PRO A 539 -17.12 6.05 19.10
CA PRO A 539 -16.10 5.01 19.14
C PRO A 539 -15.92 4.39 20.54
N GLU A 540 -15.97 5.22 21.59
CA GLU A 540 -15.80 4.79 22.98
C GLU A 540 -16.97 3.91 23.46
N ASP A 541 -18.21 4.33 23.22
CA ASP A 541 -19.40 3.56 23.60
C ASP A 541 -19.48 2.23 22.86
N VAL A 542 -19.24 2.23 21.55
CA VAL A 542 -19.21 1.01 20.75
C VAL A 542 -18.12 0.07 21.26
N THR A 543 -16.92 0.58 21.53
CA THR A 543 -15.80 -0.23 22.06
C THR A 543 -16.18 -0.87 23.39
N ARG A 544 -16.72 -0.09 24.33
CA ARG A 544 -17.14 -0.56 25.64
C ARG A 544 -18.18 -1.66 25.54
N HIS A 545 -19.25 -1.46 24.76
CA HIS A 545 -20.30 -2.45 24.57
C HIS A 545 -19.79 -3.73 23.90
N LEU A 546 -18.87 -3.63 22.93
CA LEU A 546 -18.25 -4.79 22.31
C LEU A 546 -17.36 -5.55 23.30
N GLN A 547 -16.50 -4.89 24.07
CA GLN A 547 -15.66 -5.55 25.08
C GLN A 547 -16.49 -6.25 26.15
N GLU A 548 -17.51 -5.57 26.70
CA GLU A 548 -18.43 -6.14 27.68
C GLU A 548 -19.14 -7.38 27.14
N PHE A 549 -19.61 -7.34 25.89
CA PHE A 549 -20.31 -8.45 25.26
C PHE A 549 -19.36 -9.62 24.95
N LEU A 550 -18.18 -9.34 24.42
CA LEU A 550 -17.19 -10.35 24.03
C LEU A 550 -16.50 -11.03 25.23
N ALA A 551 -16.42 -10.36 26.39
CA ALA A 551 -15.84 -10.94 27.61
C ALA A 551 -16.74 -11.97 28.34
N GLN A 552 -18.05 -11.97 28.08
CA GLN A 552 -19.00 -12.81 28.84
C GLN A 552 -18.94 -14.29 28.42
N SER A 553 -18.77 -15.21 29.35
CA SER A 553 -18.69 -16.66 29.04
C SER A 553 -19.99 -17.24 28.52
#